data_AF-A0A0P0XZJ0-F1
#
_entry.id   AF-A0A0P0XZJ0-F1
#
_cell.length_a   1.000
_cell.length_b   1.000
_cell.length_c   1.000
_cell.angle_alpha   90.00
_cell.angle_beta   90.00
_cell.angle_gamma   90.00
#
_symmetry.space_group_name_H-M   'P 1'
#
loop_
_entity.id
_entity.type
_entity.pdbx_description
1 polymer ?
#
loop_
_entity_poly.entity_id
_entity_poly.type
_entity_poly.pdbx_seq_one_letter_code
_entity_poly.pdbx_strand_id
1 'polypeptide(L)'
;MLVVFLGGGAGGVAVAGAGAGALRQRGAPAPAGSVYRSHLVLDRLLPELRASSASRPHPLMTPQNKKSGKRWAPCITKKLRRSELPPSNGFLIIEANGGLNQQRISICDAVAVASLLNATLVTPAFHLNSVWRDSSKFGDIFDEDHFIGSLRKYIRVVKKLPEDAFVNFDHNISMIPNMRTKAFSSESYYLQKVLPKLLELGAVRIAPFSNRLAHSVPPNIQALRCFANYEALRFSEPIRMLGTNMVDRMIKMSSLTGGKYISVHLRFEEDMLAFSCCIYDGGWRESIEMENARERSWRGKFHRPGRVINPEANRRNGKCPLTPLEVGKFAPAAMLLSWNDAAGHGIWQYYLPLCCLW
;
A
#
# COMPACT_ATOMS: atom_id res chain seq x y z
N MET A 1 -1.73 -2.13 20.59
CA MET A 1 -2.97 -1.48 21.08
C MET A 1 -2.55 -0.49 22.16
N LEU A 2 -2.77 0.81 21.95
CA LEU A 2 -2.57 1.83 22.99
C LEU A 2 -3.86 2.66 23.05
N VAL A 3 -4.65 2.45 24.11
CA VAL A 3 -5.85 3.22 24.43
C VAL A 3 -5.40 4.34 25.35
N VAL A 4 -5.56 5.59 24.92
CA VAL A 4 -5.15 6.77 25.70
C VAL A 4 -6.41 7.49 26.18
N PHE A 5 -6.56 7.55 27.49
CA PHE A 5 -7.66 8.20 28.21
C PHE A 5 -7.55 9.74 28.13
N LEU A 6 -8.72 10.37 28.01
CA LEU A 6 -8.93 11.81 27.96
C LEU A 6 -8.98 12.36 29.38
N GLY A 7 -8.04 13.22 29.75
CA GLY A 7 -8.05 13.99 31.00
C GLY A 7 -7.82 15.46 30.67
N GLY A 8 -8.88 16.26 30.80
CA GLY A 8 -8.83 17.72 30.70
C GLY A 8 -8.38 18.35 32.01
N GLY A 9 -7.69 19.48 31.89
CA GLY A 9 -7.30 20.32 33.03
C GLY A 9 -6.86 21.67 32.51
N ALA A 10 -7.76 22.64 32.61
CA ALA A 10 -7.53 24.05 32.29
C ALA A 10 -6.65 24.70 33.36
N GLY A 11 -5.69 25.51 32.93
CA GLY A 11 -4.86 26.33 33.80
C GLY A 11 -4.31 27.49 32.99
N GLY A 12 -5.00 28.62 33.02
CA GLY A 12 -4.53 29.88 32.47
C GLY A 12 -3.57 30.54 33.44
N VAL A 13 -2.47 31.10 32.92
CA VAL A 13 -1.70 32.13 33.61
C VAL A 13 -1.20 33.11 32.55
N ALA A 14 -1.66 34.35 32.66
CA ALA A 14 -1.15 35.51 31.96
C ALA A 14 0.00 36.12 32.76
N VAL A 15 1.12 36.45 32.11
CA VAL A 15 2.12 37.38 32.65
C VAL A 15 2.70 38.20 31.50
N ALA A 16 2.49 39.52 31.60
CA ALA A 16 3.12 40.58 30.80
C ALA A 16 4.65 40.55 30.99
N GLY A 17 5.48 40.74 29.97
CA GLY A 17 5.71 42.04 29.35
C GLY A 17 6.92 42.72 30.00
N ALA A 18 8.12 42.48 29.46
CA ALA A 18 9.28 43.37 29.57
C ALA A 18 10.33 42.97 28.53
N GLY A 19 10.59 43.87 27.58
CA GLY A 19 11.60 43.70 26.56
C GLY A 19 13.01 43.79 27.12
N ALA A 20 13.88 42.92 26.64
CA ALA A 20 15.33 43.10 26.67
C ALA A 20 15.92 42.37 25.46
N GLY A 21 16.93 42.99 24.84
CA GLY A 21 17.35 42.76 23.47
C GLY A 21 17.58 41.29 23.11
N ALA A 22 16.98 40.90 21.98
CA ALA A 22 17.23 39.62 21.33
C ALA A 22 18.66 39.59 20.76
N LEU A 23 19.64 39.32 21.63
CA LEU A 23 20.86 38.65 21.20
C LEU A 23 20.40 37.36 20.51
N ARG A 24 20.48 37.34 19.18
CA ARG A 24 20.36 36.12 18.37
C ARG A 24 21.43 35.15 18.87
N GLN A 25 21.12 34.38 19.91
CA GLN A 25 21.89 33.22 20.30
C GLN A 25 21.95 32.36 19.04
N ARG A 26 23.16 32.19 18.49
CA ARG A 26 23.43 31.14 17.51
C ARG A 26 23.01 29.85 18.19
N GLY A 27 21.82 29.36 17.87
CA GLY A 27 21.32 28.11 18.41
C GLY A 27 22.38 27.04 18.21
N ALA A 28 22.52 26.15 19.21
CA ALA A 28 23.42 25.02 19.12
C ALA A 28 23.26 24.34 17.74
N PRO A 29 24.36 23.92 17.09
CA PRO A 29 24.28 23.27 15.80
C PRO A 29 23.29 22.11 15.89
N ALA A 30 22.31 22.10 14.98
CA ALA A 30 21.33 21.03 14.92
C ALA A 30 22.10 19.69 14.87
N PRO A 31 21.81 18.73 15.77
CA PRO A 31 22.71 17.60 15.91
C PRO A 31 22.73 16.75 14.60
N ALA A 32 23.66 15.81 14.44
CA ALA A 32 23.71 15.01 13.21
C ALA A 32 22.37 14.29 12.94
N GLY A 33 21.88 14.36 11.70
CA GLY A 33 20.66 13.68 11.25
C GLY A 33 19.31 14.37 11.53
N SER A 34 19.24 15.54 12.19
CA SER A 34 17.94 16.22 12.39
C SER A 34 17.45 17.03 11.19
N VAL A 35 18.37 17.57 10.39
CA VAL A 35 18.00 18.47 9.28
C VAL A 35 18.07 17.70 7.96
N TYR A 36 16.96 17.72 7.24
CA TYR A 36 16.90 17.19 5.89
C TYR A 36 17.71 18.09 4.94
N ARG A 37 18.82 17.56 4.42
CA ARG A 37 19.74 18.23 3.48
C ARG A 37 20.25 17.25 2.44
N SER A 38 19.35 16.43 1.89
CA SER A 38 19.74 15.30 1.03
C SER A 38 20.50 15.76 -0.22
N HIS A 39 20.11 16.86 -0.87
CA HIS A 39 20.85 17.42 -2.01
C HIS A 39 22.25 17.89 -1.60
N LEU A 40 22.42 18.61 -0.50
CA LEU A 40 23.76 19.05 -0.03
C LEU A 40 24.67 17.88 0.34
N VAL A 41 24.09 16.82 0.93
CA VAL A 41 24.83 15.60 1.21
C VAL A 41 25.17 14.87 -0.09
N LEU A 42 24.31 14.89 -1.11
CA LEU A 42 24.65 14.34 -2.42
C LEU A 42 25.78 15.14 -3.05
N ASP A 43 25.70 16.47 -3.11
CA ASP A 43 26.72 17.34 -3.71
C ASP A 43 28.10 17.09 -3.08
N ARG A 44 28.14 16.88 -1.75
CA ARG A 44 29.36 16.51 -1.03
C ARG A 44 29.91 15.13 -1.44
N LEU A 45 29.04 14.14 -1.68
CA LEU A 45 29.43 12.76 -2.00
C LEU A 45 29.61 12.53 -3.51
N LEU A 46 29.08 13.40 -4.37
CA LEU A 46 29.03 13.22 -5.81
C LEU A 46 30.43 13.06 -6.45
N PRO A 47 31.48 13.79 -6.04
CA PRO A 47 32.84 13.57 -6.55
C PRO A 47 33.36 12.16 -6.28
N GLU A 48 33.14 11.63 -5.07
CA GLU A 48 33.55 10.28 -4.68
C GLU A 48 32.75 9.22 -5.43
N LEU A 49 31.43 9.41 -5.57
CA LEU A 49 30.56 8.52 -6.33
C LEU A 49 30.99 8.42 -7.80
N ARG A 50 31.31 9.55 -8.44
CA ARG A 50 31.82 9.59 -9.82
C ARG A 50 33.17 8.90 -9.97
N ALA A 51 34.08 9.07 -9.00
CA ALA A 51 35.36 8.37 -9.00
C ALA A 51 35.19 6.84 -8.84
N SER A 52 34.26 6.41 -7.99
CA SER A 52 34.01 4.99 -7.71
C SER A 52 33.40 4.22 -8.89
N SER A 53 32.59 4.88 -9.74
CA SER A 53 32.00 4.27 -10.93
C SER A 53 33.04 3.73 -11.93
N ALA A 54 34.28 4.23 -11.88
CA ALA A 54 35.36 3.76 -12.74
C ALA A 54 36.03 2.45 -12.25
N SER A 55 35.86 2.06 -10.97
CA SER A 55 36.60 0.92 -10.42
C SER A 55 35.70 -0.08 -9.66
N ARG A 56 35.40 -1.19 -10.35
CA ARG A 56 34.84 -2.45 -9.83
C ARG A 56 33.40 -2.41 -9.28
N PRO A 57 32.62 -3.48 -9.53
CA PRO A 57 31.31 -3.64 -8.89
C PRO A 57 31.46 -3.68 -7.37
N HIS A 58 30.70 -2.82 -6.69
CA HIS A 58 30.72 -2.64 -5.25
C HIS A 58 30.43 -3.98 -4.51
N PRO A 59 31.09 -4.27 -3.37
CA PRO A 59 30.91 -5.52 -2.62
C PRO A 59 29.47 -5.87 -2.20
N LEU A 60 28.55 -4.89 -2.23
CA LEU A 60 27.11 -5.11 -1.97
C LEU A 60 26.39 -5.76 -3.17
N MET A 61 26.97 -5.68 -4.37
CA MET A 61 26.48 -6.31 -5.59
C MET A 61 27.00 -7.73 -5.78
N THR A 62 28.09 -8.11 -5.10
CA THR A 62 28.48 -9.51 -4.97
C THR A 62 27.55 -10.12 -3.92
N PRO A 63 26.63 -11.04 -4.30
CA PRO A 63 25.80 -11.72 -3.32
C PRO A 63 26.76 -12.54 -2.46
N GLN A 64 27.11 -12.04 -1.27
CA GLN A 64 28.08 -12.69 -0.37
C GLN A 64 27.61 -14.08 0.07
N ASN A 65 26.37 -14.42 -0.21
CA ASN A 65 25.82 -15.74 0.01
C ASN A 65 24.88 -16.11 -1.13
N LYS A 66 25.41 -16.64 -2.25
CA LYS A 66 24.64 -17.59 -3.06
C LYS A 66 24.48 -18.89 -2.26
N LYS A 67 23.83 -18.83 -1.10
CA LYS A 67 23.30 -20.03 -0.50
C LYS A 67 22.38 -20.62 -1.56
N SER A 68 22.57 -21.88 -1.88
CA SER A 68 21.67 -22.73 -2.68
C SER A 68 20.33 -22.94 -1.96
N GLY A 69 19.79 -21.87 -1.35
CA GLY A 69 18.52 -21.87 -0.68
C GLY A 69 17.43 -22.18 -1.70
N LYS A 70 16.46 -22.99 -1.26
CA LYS A 70 15.23 -23.24 -2.00
C LYS A 70 14.68 -21.90 -2.50
N ARG A 71 14.52 -21.77 -3.82
CA ARG A 71 13.93 -20.57 -4.42
C ARG A 71 12.56 -20.36 -3.78
N TRP A 72 12.22 -19.12 -3.44
CA TRP A 72 10.86 -18.77 -3.05
C TRP A 72 9.93 -19.13 -4.22
N ALA A 73 8.98 -20.01 -3.95
CA ALA A 73 7.95 -20.38 -4.91
C ALA A 73 6.60 -19.94 -4.36
N PRO A 74 5.65 -19.56 -5.22
CA PRO A 74 4.27 -19.32 -4.80
C PRO A 74 3.73 -20.51 -4.00
N CYS A 75 2.95 -20.24 -2.95
CA CYS A 75 2.31 -21.29 -2.13
C CYS A 75 1.13 -21.98 -2.83
N ILE A 76 1.14 -22.01 -4.17
CA ILE A 76 0.15 -22.66 -5.00
C ILE A 76 0.38 -24.16 -4.87
N THR A 77 -0.52 -24.81 -4.15
CA THR A 77 -0.41 -26.25 -3.93
C THR A 77 -1.12 -26.99 -5.06
N LYS A 78 -0.50 -28.04 -5.63
CA LYS A 78 -1.19 -28.97 -6.56
C LYS A 78 -2.45 -29.64 -5.96
N LYS A 79 -2.69 -29.45 -4.65
CA LYS A 79 -3.84 -29.98 -3.88
C LYS A 79 -5.16 -29.23 -4.13
N LEU A 80 -5.18 -28.14 -4.90
CA LEU A 80 -6.44 -27.53 -5.33
C LEU A 80 -7.20 -28.50 -6.24
N ARG A 81 -8.11 -29.26 -5.63
CA ARG A 81 -8.95 -30.22 -6.34
C ARG A 81 -10.01 -29.45 -7.10
N ARG A 82 -10.09 -29.74 -8.40
CA ARG A 82 -11.16 -29.26 -9.26
C ARG A 82 -12.38 -30.13 -8.98
N SER A 83 -13.47 -29.51 -8.57
CA SER A 83 -14.74 -30.17 -8.31
C SER A 83 -15.84 -29.40 -9.02
N GLU A 84 -16.91 -30.10 -9.39
CA GLU A 84 -18.14 -29.42 -9.78
C GLU A 84 -18.63 -28.58 -8.60
N LEU A 85 -18.95 -27.32 -8.87
CA LEU A 85 -19.38 -26.40 -7.83
C LEU A 85 -20.85 -26.71 -7.49
N PRO A 86 -21.18 -27.05 -6.24
CA PRO A 86 -22.57 -27.24 -5.84
C PRO A 86 -23.35 -25.92 -5.99
N PRO A 87 -24.69 -25.94 -6.07
CA PRO A 87 -25.50 -24.72 -6.17
C PRO A 87 -25.08 -23.66 -5.15
N SER A 88 -25.12 -22.39 -5.55
CA SER A 88 -24.63 -21.30 -4.69
C SER A 88 -25.60 -21.03 -3.55
N ASN A 89 -25.07 -20.78 -2.35
CA ASN A 89 -25.88 -20.39 -1.19
C ASN A 89 -26.36 -18.93 -1.26
N GLY A 90 -25.86 -18.13 -2.22
CA GLY A 90 -26.22 -16.73 -2.39
C GLY A 90 -25.05 -15.88 -2.88
N PHE A 91 -25.16 -14.56 -2.76
CA PHE A 91 -24.18 -13.60 -3.24
C PHE A 91 -23.40 -12.94 -2.10
N LEU A 92 -22.07 -13.00 -2.18
CA LEU A 92 -21.17 -12.30 -1.28
C LEU A 92 -20.67 -11.02 -1.95
N ILE A 93 -20.98 -9.88 -1.36
CA ILE A 93 -20.55 -8.56 -1.81
C ILE A 93 -19.58 -8.00 -0.79
N ILE A 94 -18.39 -7.60 -1.22
CA ILE A 94 -17.36 -7.05 -0.33
C ILE A 94 -16.85 -5.72 -0.84
N GLU A 95 -16.50 -4.86 0.10
CA GLU A 95 -15.87 -3.56 -0.18
C GLU A 95 -14.45 -3.56 0.37
N ALA A 96 -13.47 -3.84 -0.48
CA ALA A 96 -12.07 -3.89 -0.11
C ALA A 96 -11.58 -2.47 0.24
N ASN A 97 -10.95 -2.34 1.41
CA ASN A 97 -10.48 -1.06 1.95
C ASN A 97 -8.97 -1.11 2.19
N GLY A 98 -8.33 0.04 2.10
CA GLY A 98 -6.91 0.25 2.30
C GLY A 98 -6.21 0.65 1.01
N GLY A 99 -4.87 0.73 1.06
CA GLY A 99 -4.04 0.87 -0.15
C GLY A 99 -4.03 -0.42 -0.99
N LEU A 100 -3.46 -0.35 -2.19
CA LEU A 100 -3.48 -1.44 -3.19
C LEU A 100 -3.06 -2.81 -2.63
N ASN A 101 -1.97 -2.87 -1.86
CA ASN A 101 -1.50 -4.12 -1.25
C ASN A 101 -2.48 -4.68 -0.19
N GLN A 102 -3.19 -3.80 0.53
CA GLN A 102 -4.21 -4.22 1.51
C GLN A 102 -5.47 -4.69 0.80
N GLN A 103 -5.86 -4.02 -0.29
CA GLN A 103 -6.96 -4.45 -1.15
C GLN A 103 -6.66 -5.82 -1.76
N ARG A 104 -5.43 -6.05 -2.23
CA ARG A 104 -4.97 -7.35 -2.74
C ARG A 104 -5.21 -8.48 -1.75
N ILE A 105 -4.78 -8.29 -0.49
CA ILE A 105 -5.00 -9.26 0.59
C ILE A 105 -6.50 -9.46 0.83
N SER A 106 -7.27 -8.37 0.85
CA SER A 106 -8.71 -8.39 1.09
C SER A 106 -9.47 -9.15 0.00
N ILE A 107 -9.07 -9.02 -1.27
CA ILE A 107 -9.63 -9.78 -2.39
C ILE A 107 -9.34 -11.27 -2.22
N CYS A 108 -8.12 -11.64 -1.82
CA CYS A 108 -7.75 -13.05 -1.59
C CYS A 108 -8.55 -13.66 -0.43
N ASP A 109 -8.74 -12.90 0.65
CA ASP A 109 -9.61 -13.29 1.76
C ASP A 109 -11.06 -13.41 1.31
N ALA A 110 -11.55 -12.54 0.44
CA ALA A 110 -12.91 -12.61 -0.09
C ALA A 110 -13.15 -13.87 -0.92
N VAL A 111 -12.18 -14.26 -1.76
CA VAL A 111 -12.22 -15.54 -2.49
C VAL A 111 -12.29 -16.72 -1.52
N ALA A 112 -11.49 -16.70 -0.45
CA ALA A 112 -11.53 -17.72 0.58
C ALA A 112 -12.88 -17.76 1.32
N VAL A 113 -13.44 -16.61 1.70
CA VAL A 113 -14.76 -16.54 2.34
C VAL A 113 -15.86 -17.04 1.39
N ALA A 114 -15.81 -16.66 0.11
CA ALA A 114 -16.76 -17.15 -0.89
C ALA A 114 -16.73 -18.69 -0.98
N SER A 115 -15.53 -19.29 -0.94
CA SER A 115 -15.37 -20.75 -0.91
C SER A 115 -15.91 -21.37 0.38
N LEU A 116 -15.59 -20.80 1.54
CA LEU A 116 -16.08 -21.27 2.86
C LEU A 116 -17.61 -21.25 2.94
N LEU A 117 -18.24 -20.23 2.35
CA LEU A 117 -19.69 -20.05 2.37
C LEU A 117 -20.39 -20.75 1.20
N ASN A 118 -19.66 -21.35 0.27
CA ASN A 118 -20.18 -21.79 -1.03
C ASN A 118 -21.06 -20.70 -1.69
N ALA A 119 -20.55 -19.47 -1.69
CA ALA A 119 -21.23 -18.28 -2.20
C ALA A 119 -20.68 -17.88 -3.57
N THR A 120 -21.51 -17.20 -4.35
CA THR A 120 -21.08 -16.49 -5.55
C THR A 120 -20.47 -15.15 -5.13
N LEU A 121 -19.19 -14.95 -5.40
CA LEU A 121 -18.53 -13.67 -5.15
C LEU A 121 -18.96 -12.67 -6.23
N VAL A 122 -19.52 -11.54 -5.83
CA VAL A 122 -19.61 -10.38 -6.74
C VAL A 122 -18.26 -9.69 -6.77
N THR A 123 -17.78 -9.27 -7.93
CA THR A 123 -16.51 -8.58 -8.08
C THR A 123 -16.35 -7.50 -6.99
N PRO A 124 -15.25 -7.55 -6.20
CA PRO A 124 -15.02 -6.61 -5.12
C PRO A 124 -15.14 -5.15 -5.53
N ALA A 125 -15.87 -4.36 -4.73
CA ALA A 125 -15.83 -2.91 -4.83
C ALA A 125 -14.64 -2.36 -4.05
N PHE A 126 -14.07 -1.23 -4.48
CA PHE A 126 -13.05 -0.52 -3.73
C PHE A 126 -13.65 0.63 -2.96
N HIS A 127 -13.31 0.72 -1.68
CA HIS A 127 -13.69 1.83 -0.83
C HIS A 127 -12.98 3.11 -1.29
N LEU A 128 -13.73 4.18 -1.53
CA LEU A 128 -13.16 5.49 -1.84
C LEU A 128 -12.48 6.06 -0.59
N ASN A 129 -11.15 5.93 -0.53
CA ASN A 129 -10.36 6.38 0.61
C ASN A 129 -10.13 7.91 0.54
N SER A 130 -10.26 8.60 1.67
CA SER A 130 -10.05 10.06 1.77
C SER A 130 -8.62 10.51 1.47
N VAL A 131 -7.65 9.61 1.63
CA VAL A 131 -6.23 9.83 1.38
C VAL A 131 -5.96 9.85 -0.12
N TRP A 132 -6.23 8.75 -0.82
CA TRP A 132 -5.87 8.58 -2.23
C TRP A 132 -6.89 9.20 -3.19
N ARG A 133 -8.15 9.32 -2.75
CA ARG A 133 -9.30 9.79 -3.56
C ARG A 133 -9.41 9.09 -4.93
N ASP A 134 -8.93 7.85 -4.99
CA ASP A 134 -8.94 7.03 -6.18
C ASP A 134 -10.32 6.39 -6.37
N SER A 135 -10.97 6.74 -7.48
CA SER A 135 -12.29 6.23 -7.84
C SER A 135 -12.27 4.97 -8.71
N SER A 136 -11.08 4.47 -9.06
CA SER A 136 -10.88 3.28 -9.88
C SER A 136 -11.69 2.09 -9.36
N LYS A 137 -12.22 1.34 -10.31
CA LYS A 137 -12.97 0.10 -10.08
C LYS A 137 -12.04 -1.09 -10.22
N PHE A 138 -12.57 -2.27 -9.89
CA PHE A 138 -11.81 -3.52 -9.97
C PHE A 138 -11.16 -3.73 -11.34
N GLY A 139 -11.94 -3.55 -12.43
CA GLY A 139 -11.48 -3.73 -13.80
C GLY A 139 -10.45 -2.70 -14.29
N ASP A 140 -10.36 -1.54 -13.64
CA ASP A 140 -9.35 -0.52 -13.99
C ASP A 140 -7.96 -0.96 -13.51
N ILE A 141 -7.91 -1.65 -12.37
CA ILE A 141 -6.66 -2.06 -11.71
C ILE A 141 -6.30 -3.52 -12.03
N PHE A 142 -7.26 -4.42 -12.03
CA PHE A 142 -7.07 -5.85 -12.22
C PHE A 142 -7.80 -6.34 -13.46
N ASP A 143 -7.24 -7.36 -14.09
CA ASP A 143 -7.87 -8.06 -15.21
C ASP A 143 -9.07 -8.88 -14.70
N GLU A 144 -10.26 -8.29 -14.76
CA GLU A 144 -11.50 -8.88 -14.22
C GLU A 144 -11.88 -10.19 -14.91
N ASP A 145 -11.70 -10.27 -16.22
CA ASP A 145 -12.04 -11.47 -17.00
C ASP A 145 -11.07 -12.62 -16.70
N HIS A 146 -9.77 -12.33 -16.57
CA HIS A 146 -8.79 -13.31 -16.10
C HIS A 146 -9.08 -13.77 -14.67
N PHE A 147 -9.45 -12.85 -13.77
CA PHE A 147 -9.80 -13.16 -12.40
C PHE A 147 -10.99 -14.13 -12.31
N ILE A 148 -12.08 -13.82 -13.00
CA ILE A 148 -13.27 -14.69 -13.07
C ILE A 148 -12.91 -16.03 -13.74
N GLY A 149 -12.23 -15.97 -14.88
CA GLY A 149 -11.87 -17.14 -15.66
C GLY A 149 -10.95 -18.11 -14.93
N SER A 150 -9.97 -17.60 -14.18
CA SER A 150 -9.02 -18.42 -13.40
C SER A 150 -9.67 -19.08 -12.17
N LEU A 151 -10.66 -18.43 -11.55
CA LEU A 151 -11.35 -18.91 -10.36
C LEU A 151 -12.56 -19.83 -10.63
N ARG A 152 -13.07 -19.88 -11.86
CA ARG A 152 -14.30 -20.60 -12.27
C ARG A 152 -14.42 -22.06 -11.82
N LYS A 153 -13.30 -22.71 -11.51
CA LYS A 153 -13.21 -24.12 -11.09
C LYS A 153 -13.25 -24.30 -9.56
N TYR A 154 -13.22 -23.22 -8.80
CA TYR A 154 -13.07 -23.22 -7.35
C TYR A 154 -14.17 -22.42 -6.66
N ILE A 155 -14.58 -21.29 -7.24
CA ILE A 155 -15.72 -20.48 -6.80
C ILE A 155 -16.44 -19.88 -8.00
N ARG A 156 -17.69 -19.45 -7.81
CA ARG A 156 -18.40 -18.62 -8.78
C ARG A 156 -18.07 -17.16 -8.54
N VAL A 157 -17.74 -16.43 -9.59
CA VAL A 157 -17.52 -14.98 -9.55
C VAL A 157 -18.36 -14.34 -10.64
N VAL A 158 -19.07 -13.26 -10.31
CA VAL A 158 -19.88 -12.48 -11.24
C VAL A 158 -19.51 -11.00 -11.16
N LYS A 159 -19.53 -10.29 -12.29
CA LYS A 159 -19.16 -8.86 -12.34
C LYS A 159 -20.10 -7.97 -11.53
N LYS A 160 -21.39 -8.29 -11.58
CA LYS A 160 -22.48 -7.55 -10.94
C LYS A 160 -23.48 -8.52 -10.34
N LEU A 161 -24.24 -8.05 -9.36
CA LEU A 161 -25.36 -8.81 -8.82
C LEU A 161 -26.40 -9.03 -9.95
N PRO A 162 -26.84 -10.27 -10.21
CA PRO A 162 -27.87 -10.55 -11.20
C PRO A 162 -29.19 -9.83 -10.88
N GLU A 163 -29.94 -9.41 -11.91
CA GLU A 163 -31.15 -8.60 -11.74
C GLU A 163 -32.24 -9.30 -10.91
N ASP A 164 -32.41 -10.61 -11.07
CA ASP A 164 -33.32 -11.44 -10.27
C ASP A 164 -32.99 -11.40 -8.77
N ALA A 165 -31.71 -11.34 -8.42
CA ALA A 165 -31.28 -11.16 -7.04
C ALA A 165 -31.32 -9.68 -6.61
N PHE A 166 -31.14 -8.74 -7.53
CA PHE A 166 -31.03 -7.31 -7.25
C PHE A 166 -32.39 -6.64 -7.01
N VAL A 167 -33.44 -7.11 -7.68
CA VAL A 167 -34.84 -6.69 -7.47
C VAL A 167 -35.27 -6.92 -6.01
N ASN A 168 -34.83 -8.01 -5.38
CA ASN A 168 -35.13 -8.32 -3.97
C ASN A 168 -34.57 -7.27 -2.98
N PHE A 169 -33.72 -6.36 -3.47
CA PHE A 169 -33.10 -5.28 -2.70
C PHE A 169 -33.34 -3.90 -3.35
N ASP A 170 -34.46 -3.73 -4.06
CA ASP A 170 -34.86 -2.48 -4.71
C ASP A 170 -33.79 -1.88 -5.63
N HIS A 171 -33.03 -2.72 -6.32
CA HIS A 171 -31.87 -2.31 -7.14
C HIS A 171 -30.87 -1.43 -6.39
N ASN A 172 -30.72 -1.64 -5.08
CA ASN A 172 -29.81 -0.85 -4.25
C ASN A 172 -28.96 -1.74 -3.34
N ILE A 173 -27.66 -1.80 -3.62
CA ILE A 173 -26.67 -2.57 -2.83
C ILE A 173 -26.63 -2.12 -1.35
N SER A 174 -27.09 -0.90 -1.05
CA SER A 174 -27.17 -0.39 0.32
C SER A 174 -28.31 -1.02 1.12
N MET A 175 -29.33 -1.59 0.47
CA MET A 175 -30.41 -2.34 1.13
C MET A 175 -29.96 -3.75 1.53
N ILE A 176 -28.88 -4.26 0.94
CA ILE A 176 -28.30 -5.55 1.31
C ILE A 176 -27.66 -5.42 2.71
N PRO A 177 -28.02 -6.29 3.67
CA PRO A 177 -27.51 -6.17 5.04
C PRO A 177 -25.99 -6.17 5.12
N ASN A 178 -25.44 -5.09 5.68
CA ASN A 178 -24.01 -4.94 5.90
C ASN A 178 -23.58 -5.65 7.20
N MET A 179 -23.03 -6.84 7.06
CA MET A 179 -22.47 -7.61 8.15
C MET A 179 -21.11 -7.06 8.57
N ARG A 180 -21.05 -6.38 9.71
CA ARG A 180 -19.78 -5.90 10.30
C ARG A 180 -19.02 -7.05 10.96
N THR A 181 -18.20 -7.75 10.19
CA THR A 181 -17.34 -8.83 10.71
C THR A 181 -16.16 -8.28 11.53
N LYS A 182 -15.77 -9.01 12.58
CA LYS A 182 -14.61 -8.65 13.40
C LYS A 182 -13.32 -8.88 12.62
N ALA A 183 -12.28 -8.11 12.92
CA ALA A 183 -10.96 -8.36 12.33
C ALA A 183 -10.47 -9.76 12.70
N PHE A 184 -9.86 -10.46 11.74
CA PHE A 184 -9.35 -11.82 11.88
C PHE A 184 -10.39 -12.83 12.40
N SER A 185 -11.64 -12.74 11.93
CA SER A 185 -12.69 -13.71 12.26
C SER A 185 -12.31 -15.10 11.75
N SER A 186 -12.56 -16.12 12.56
CA SER A 186 -12.29 -17.52 12.20
C SER A 186 -13.22 -18.02 11.10
N GLU A 187 -12.86 -19.13 10.46
CA GLU A 187 -13.79 -19.87 9.59
C GLU A 187 -15.13 -20.17 10.26
N SER A 188 -15.09 -20.68 11.50
CA SER A 188 -16.29 -21.00 12.27
C SER A 188 -17.23 -19.81 12.44
N TYR A 189 -16.69 -18.60 12.58
CA TYR A 189 -17.49 -17.38 12.64
C TYR A 189 -18.28 -17.16 11.33
N TYR A 190 -17.63 -17.35 10.18
CA TYR A 190 -18.31 -17.23 8.89
C TYR A 190 -19.41 -18.28 8.73
N LEU A 191 -19.13 -19.54 9.08
CA LEU A 191 -20.11 -20.63 9.01
C LEU A 191 -21.28 -20.46 9.99
N GLN A 192 -21.06 -19.90 11.18
CA GLN A 192 -22.09 -19.79 12.21
C GLN A 192 -22.86 -18.46 12.19
N LYS A 193 -22.27 -17.39 11.67
CA LYS A 193 -22.87 -16.04 11.69
C LYS A 193 -23.21 -15.52 10.31
N VAL A 194 -22.32 -15.72 9.34
CA VAL A 194 -22.51 -15.18 7.98
C VAL A 194 -23.35 -16.12 7.13
N LEU A 195 -23.05 -17.42 7.14
CA LEU A 195 -23.78 -18.41 6.34
C LEU A 195 -25.28 -18.43 6.62
N PRO A 196 -25.78 -18.41 7.88
CA PRO A 196 -27.22 -18.41 8.12
C PRO A 196 -27.92 -17.18 7.53
N LYS A 197 -27.30 -15.99 7.62
CA LYS A 197 -27.84 -14.79 6.98
C LYS A 197 -27.76 -14.80 5.47
N LEU A 198 -26.71 -15.39 4.91
CA LEU A 198 -26.61 -15.60 3.47
C LEU A 198 -27.74 -16.48 2.96
N LEU A 199 -28.03 -17.59 3.64
CA LEU A 199 -29.11 -18.49 3.27
C LEU A 199 -30.50 -17.85 3.42
N GLU A 200 -30.70 -17.06 4.47
CA GLU A 200 -31.98 -16.38 4.71
C GLU A 200 -32.26 -15.27 3.69
N LEU A 201 -31.25 -14.49 3.33
CA LEU A 201 -31.43 -13.27 2.53
C LEU A 201 -31.05 -13.44 1.06
N GLY A 202 -30.32 -14.49 0.71
CA GLY A 202 -29.77 -14.69 -0.63
C GLY A 202 -28.56 -13.81 -0.98
N ALA A 203 -28.30 -12.73 -0.23
CA ALA A 203 -27.10 -11.90 -0.38
C ALA A 203 -26.64 -11.29 0.95
N VAL A 204 -25.33 -11.15 1.11
CA VAL A 204 -24.72 -10.43 2.25
C VAL A 204 -23.65 -9.47 1.77
N ARG A 205 -23.61 -8.29 2.39
CA ARG A 205 -22.56 -7.30 2.16
C ARG A 205 -21.62 -7.24 3.36
N ILE A 206 -20.32 -7.14 3.14
CA ILE A 206 -19.34 -6.85 4.19
C ILE A 206 -18.52 -5.63 3.78
N ALA A 207 -18.80 -4.49 4.41
CA ALA A 207 -18.13 -3.23 4.14
C ALA A 207 -17.82 -2.48 5.45
N PRO A 208 -16.54 -2.15 5.75
CA PRO A 208 -15.33 -2.44 4.96
C PRO A 208 -14.79 -3.86 5.21
N PHE A 209 -14.30 -4.49 4.14
CA PHE A 209 -13.62 -5.78 4.16
C PHE A 209 -12.09 -5.58 4.12
N SER A 210 -11.46 -5.55 5.29
CA SER A 210 -10.01 -5.52 5.44
C SER A 210 -9.60 -6.36 6.64
N ASN A 211 -8.66 -7.30 6.44
CA ASN A 211 -8.18 -8.24 7.47
C ASN A 211 -9.34 -8.91 8.24
N ARG A 212 -10.38 -9.35 7.52
CA ARG A 212 -11.61 -9.89 8.15
C ARG A 212 -11.57 -11.38 8.39
N LEU A 213 -10.72 -12.11 7.68
CA LEU A 213 -10.55 -13.55 7.83
C LEU A 213 -9.23 -13.85 8.57
N ALA A 214 -9.25 -14.78 9.50
CA ALA A 214 -8.07 -15.19 10.26
C ALA A 214 -6.98 -15.77 9.35
N HIS A 215 -5.71 -15.71 9.80
CA HIS A 215 -4.60 -16.34 9.08
C HIS A 215 -4.67 -17.87 9.08
N SER A 216 -5.14 -18.46 10.18
CA SER A 216 -5.35 -19.91 10.28
C SER A 216 -6.68 -20.27 9.61
N VAL A 217 -6.59 -21.02 8.52
CA VAL A 217 -7.72 -21.62 7.80
C VAL A 217 -7.34 -23.01 7.30
N PRO A 218 -8.33 -23.84 6.92
CA PRO A 218 -8.07 -25.17 6.37
C PRO A 218 -7.10 -25.12 5.19
N PRO A 219 -6.27 -26.17 5.00
CA PRO A 219 -5.23 -26.18 3.97
C PRO A 219 -5.72 -25.91 2.54
N ASN A 220 -6.92 -26.38 2.17
CA ASN A 220 -7.53 -26.13 0.87
C ASN A 220 -7.90 -24.65 0.68
N ILE A 221 -8.40 -24.00 1.73
CA ILE A 221 -8.75 -22.57 1.71
C ILE A 221 -7.48 -21.72 1.67
N GLN A 222 -6.44 -22.12 2.41
CA GLN A 222 -5.14 -21.45 2.32
C GLN A 222 -4.54 -21.57 0.91
N ALA A 223 -4.62 -22.75 0.29
CA ALA A 223 -4.18 -22.95 -1.08
C ALA A 223 -4.97 -22.07 -2.07
N LEU A 224 -6.28 -21.90 -1.84
CA LEU A 224 -7.11 -21.02 -2.66
C LEU A 224 -6.73 -19.54 -2.49
N ARG A 225 -6.43 -19.05 -1.27
CA ARG A 225 -5.88 -17.70 -1.07
C ARG A 225 -4.57 -17.51 -1.83
N CYS A 226 -3.68 -18.50 -1.76
CA CYS A 226 -2.42 -18.49 -2.49
C CYS A 226 -2.66 -18.41 -4.01
N PHE A 227 -3.56 -19.25 -4.55
CA PHE A 227 -3.92 -19.22 -5.96
C PHE A 227 -4.53 -17.88 -6.37
N ALA A 228 -5.44 -17.33 -5.56
CA ALA A 228 -6.02 -16.01 -5.81
C ALA A 228 -4.94 -14.94 -5.88
N ASN A 229 -3.99 -14.94 -4.94
CA ASN A 229 -2.95 -13.93 -4.84
C ASN A 229 -1.91 -13.99 -5.97
N TYR A 230 -1.49 -15.19 -6.37
CA TYR A 230 -0.35 -15.37 -7.28
C TYR A 230 -0.74 -15.64 -8.73
N GLU A 231 -1.93 -16.19 -8.98
CA GLU A 231 -2.40 -16.55 -10.34
C GLU A 231 -3.63 -15.75 -10.76
N ALA A 232 -4.67 -15.71 -9.94
CA ALA A 232 -5.95 -15.12 -10.35
C ALA A 232 -5.89 -13.59 -10.40
N LEU A 233 -5.24 -12.98 -9.42
CA LEU A 233 -5.19 -11.53 -9.28
C LEU A 233 -3.99 -10.97 -10.06
N ARG A 234 -4.28 -10.61 -11.31
CA ARG A 234 -3.34 -9.99 -12.25
C ARG A 234 -3.76 -8.54 -12.50
N PHE A 235 -2.79 -7.65 -12.66
CA PHE A 235 -3.07 -6.29 -13.09
C PHE A 235 -3.72 -6.24 -14.48
N SER A 236 -4.50 -5.19 -14.72
CA SER A 236 -5.10 -4.89 -16.02
C SER A 236 -4.03 -4.73 -17.09
N GLU A 237 -4.42 -4.92 -18.36
CA GLU A 237 -3.47 -4.92 -19.47
C GLU A 237 -2.62 -3.64 -19.57
N PRO A 238 -3.19 -2.41 -19.44
CA PRO A 238 -2.39 -1.19 -19.50
C PRO A 238 -1.30 -1.15 -18.41
N ILE A 239 -1.63 -1.53 -17.18
CA ILE A 239 -0.69 -1.55 -16.05
C ILE A 239 0.39 -2.61 -16.27
N ARG A 240 0.01 -3.78 -16.75
CA ARG A 240 0.95 -4.88 -17.02
C ARG A 240 1.91 -4.52 -18.14
N MET A 241 1.42 -3.91 -19.23
CA MET A 241 2.26 -3.46 -20.34
C MET A 241 3.24 -2.37 -19.90
N LEU A 242 2.77 -1.41 -19.09
CA LEU A 242 3.64 -0.41 -18.48
C LEU A 242 4.75 -1.08 -17.64
N GLY A 243 4.38 -2.01 -16.77
CA GLY A 243 5.34 -2.74 -15.93
C GLY A 243 6.36 -3.55 -16.74
N THR A 244 5.93 -4.26 -17.78
CA THR A 244 6.83 -5.01 -18.67
C THR A 244 7.80 -4.07 -19.39
N ASN A 245 7.30 -2.96 -19.95
CA ASN A 245 8.14 -1.98 -20.64
C ASN A 245 9.21 -1.38 -19.72
N MET A 246 8.86 -1.09 -18.45
CA MET A 246 9.82 -0.63 -17.44
C MET A 246 10.90 -1.69 -17.17
N VAL A 247 10.49 -2.95 -16.98
CA VAL A 247 11.43 -4.07 -16.78
C VAL A 247 12.38 -4.24 -17.96
N ASP A 248 11.86 -4.23 -19.18
CA ASP A 248 12.65 -4.38 -20.40
C ASP A 248 13.66 -3.24 -20.55
N ARG A 249 13.25 -2.00 -20.24
CA ARG A 249 14.14 -0.84 -20.24
C ARG A 249 15.25 -0.98 -19.21
N MET A 250 14.92 -1.37 -17.98
CA MET A 250 15.92 -1.56 -16.92
C MET A 250 16.93 -2.65 -17.28
N ILE A 251 16.47 -3.78 -17.83
CA ILE A 251 17.34 -4.87 -18.28
C ILE A 251 18.28 -4.38 -19.39
N LYS A 252 17.74 -3.66 -20.39
CA LYS A 252 18.51 -3.14 -21.52
C LYS A 252 19.59 -2.13 -21.09
N MET A 253 19.26 -1.23 -20.16
CA MET A 253 20.21 -0.23 -19.63
C MET A 253 21.22 -0.83 -18.66
N SER A 254 20.91 -1.97 -18.06
CA SER A 254 21.79 -2.71 -17.16
C SER A 254 22.69 -3.70 -17.90
N SER A 255 23.05 -3.44 -19.17
CA SER A 255 23.85 -4.34 -20.00
C SER A 255 25.20 -4.70 -19.35
N LEU A 256 25.84 -3.72 -18.70
CA LEU A 256 27.11 -3.88 -17.98
C LEU A 256 27.02 -4.84 -16.77
N THR A 257 25.83 -5.03 -16.19
CA THR A 257 25.59 -5.95 -15.07
C THR A 257 24.92 -7.26 -15.52
N GLY A 258 24.86 -7.51 -16.83
CA GLY A 258 24.19 -8.67 -17.41
C GLY A 258 22.66 -8.60 -17.27
N GLY A 259 22.09 -7.39 -17.34
CA GLY A 259 20.65 -7.16 -17.22
C GLY A 259 20.11 -7.21 -15.80
N LYS A 260 20.99 -7.22 -14.79
CA LYS A 260 20.56 -7.27 -13.38
C LYS A 260 20.21 -5.88 -12.87
N TYR A 261 19.02 -5.77 -12.31
CA TYR A 261 18.52 -4.55 -11.70
C TYR A 261 17.93 -4.83 -10.31
N ILE A 262 17.70 -3.76 -9.54
CA ILE A 262 17.03 -3.80 -8.24
C ILE A 262 15.88 -2.81 -8.31
N SER A 263 14.68 -3.25 -7.92
CA SER A 263 13.52 -2.37 -7.71
C SER A 263 13.21 -2.32 -6.21
N VAL A 264 13.03 -1.12 -5.68
CA VAL A 264 12.73 -0.89 -4.26
C VAL A 264 11.50 -0.02 -4.15
N HIS A 265 10.49 -0.46 -3.39
CA HIS A 265 9.33 0.37 -3.07
C HIS A 265 9.57 1.13 -1.77
N LEU A 266 9.78 2.44 -1.85
CA LEU A 266 10.22 3.26 -0.72
C LEU A 266 9.14 3.70 0.25
N ARG A 267 7.86 3.47 -0.06
CA ARG A 267 6.73 4.06 0.69
C ARG A 267 6.87 5.59 0.81
N PHE A 268 7.45 6.21 -0.21
CA PHE A 268 7.58 7.66 -0.32
C PHE A 268 6.30 8.23 -0.94
N GLU A 269 5.17 7.96 -0.29
CA GLU A 269 3.82 8.31 -0.73
C GLU A 269 3.25 9.43 0.15
N GLU A 270 2.40 10.30 -0.41
CA GLU A 270 1.85 11.50 0.27
C GLU A 270 1.32 11.19 1.66
N ASP A 271 0.63 10.05 1.83
CA ASP A 271 0.06 9.62 3.10
C ASP A 271 1.13 9.41 4.18
N MET A 272 2.23 8.74 3.83
CA MET A 272 3.35 8.46 4.71
C MET A 272 4.12 9.75 5.02
N LEU A 273 4.32 10.62 4.03
CA LEU A 273 5.01 11.90 4.22
C LEU A 273 4.21 12.82 5.14
N ALA A 274 2.93 13.02 4.85
CA ALA A 274 2.01 13.79 5.68
C ALA A 274 1.95 13.21 7.10
N PHE A 275 1.77 11.90 7.25
CA PHE A 275 1.65 11.26 8.56
C PHE A 275 2.94 11.35 9.40
N SER A 276 4.11 11.26 8.77
CA SER A 276 5.40 11.31 9.47
C SER A 276 5.66 12.66 10.14
N CYS A 277 4.98 13.72 9.69
CA CYS A 277 5.17 15.09 10.16
C CYS A 277 6.64 15.55 10.07
N CYS A 278 7.38 15.01 9.10
CA CYS A 278 8.75 15.40 8.84
C CYS A 278 8.81 16.63 7.92
N ILE A 279 9.94 17.35 7.97
CA ILE A 279 10.22 18.46 7.07
C ILE A 279 11.16 17.95 5.97
N TYR A 280 10.75 18.14 4.72
CA TYR A 280 11.51 17.85 3.52
C TYR A 280 11.96 19.18 2.86
N ASP A 281 12.67 19.10 1.72
CA ASP A 281 13.27 20.28 1.07
C ASP A 281 12.39 20.96 0.01
N GLY A 282 11.12 20.59 -0.12
CA GLY A 282 10.18 21.24 -1.03
C GLY A 282 9.73 22.65 -0.58
N GLY A 283 10.23 23.11 0.57
CA GLY A 283 9.99 24.46 1.08
C GLY A 283 8.56 24.68 1.59
N TRP A 284 8.13 25.94 1.61
CA TRP A 284 6.85 26.32 2.22
C TRP A 284 5.64 25.75 1.47
N ARG A 285 5.71 25.60 0.15
CA ARG A 285 4.63 25.01 -0.67
C ARG A 285 4.36 23.56 -0.28
N GLU A 286 5.41 22.73 -0.26
CA GLU A 286 5.30 21.34 0.21
C GLU A 286 4.79 21.28 1.65
N SER A 287 5.27 22.15 2.54
CA SER A 287 4.81 22.19 3.92
C SER A 287 3.29 22.47 4.03
N ILE A 288 2.76 23.39 3.23
CA ILE A 288 1.32 23.69 3.19
C ILE A 288 0.54 22.51 2.59
N GLU A 289 1.04 21.91 1.51
CA GLU A 289 0.41 20.73 0.90
C GLU A 289 0.33 19.56 1.88
N MET A 290 1.41 19.30 2.63
CA MET A 290 1.45 18.27 3.67
C MET A 290 0.50 18.58 4.83
N GLU A 291 0.36 19.85 5.23
CA GLU A 291 -0.61 20.23 6.27
C GLU A 291 -2.06 20.04 5.80
N ASN A 292 -2.36 20.47 4.57
CA ASN A 292 -3.64 20.25 3.94
C ASN A 292 -3.97 18.75 3.80
N ALA A 293 -2.96 17.93 3.46
CA ALA A 293 -3.10 16.48 3.39
C ALA A 293 -3.38 15.86 4.77
N ARG A 294 -2.70 16.33 5.82
CA ARG A 294 -2.93 15.92 7.21
C ARG A 294 -4.36 16.22 7.64
N GLU A 295 -4.82 17.44 7.40
CA GLU A 295 -6.15 17.87 7.82
C GLU A 295 -7.24 17.11 7.06
N ARG A 296 -7.10 17.01 5.72
CA ARG A 296 -8.05 16.29 4.86
C ARG A 296 -8.20 14.81 5.25
N SER A 297 -7.08 14.15 5.57
CA SER A 297 -7.04 12.70 5.77
C SER A 297 -7.29 12.28 7.22
N TRP A 298 -6.87 13.07 8.21
CA TRP A 298 -6.96 12.71 9.63
C TRP A 298 -7.74 13.71 10.51
N ARG A 299 -8.37 14.75 9.93
CA ARG A 299 -9.35 15.64 10.57
C ARG A 299 -8.90 16.17 11.93
N GLY A 300 -7.92 17.07 11.93
CA GLY A 300 -7.40 17.70 13.14
C GLY A 300 -6.61 16.78 14.07
N LYS A 301 -6.38 15.50 13.73
CA LYS A 301 -5.62 14.54 14.59
C LYS A 301 -4.28 15.11 15.07
N PHE A 302 -3.59 15.84 14.20
CA PHE A 302 -2.26 16.38 14.45
C PHE A 302 -2.28 17.72 15.19
N HIS A 303 -3.44 18.41 15.21
CA HIS A 303 -3.66 19.67 15.92
C HIS A 303 -4.40 19.51 17.25
N ARG A 304 -4.67 18.28 17.70
CA ARG A 304 -5.35 18.05 18.98
C ARG A 304 -4.55 18.65 20.13
N PRO A 305 -5.20 19.23 21.16
CA PRO A 305 -4.51 19.75 22.33
C PRO A 305 -3.56 18.71 22.95
N GLY A 306 -2.35 19.14 23.30
CA GLY A 306 -1.31 18.28 23.86
C GLY A 306 -0.49 17.47 22.84
N ARG A 307 -0.85 17.47 21.55
CA ARG A 307 0.02 16.92 20.49
C ARG A 307 1.10 17.93 20.13
N VAL A 308 2.36 17.57 20.39
CA VAL A 308 3.53 18.32 19.93
C VAL A 308 4.17 17.57 18.77
N ILE A 309 4.24 18.23 17.61
CA ILE A 309 4.95 17.72 16.44
C ILE A 309 6.41 18.16 16.54
N ASN A 310 7.33 17.19 16.52
CA ASN A 310 8.77 17.46 16.49
C ASN A 310 9.40 16.75 15.27
N PRO A 311 9.51 17.44 14.12
CA PRO A 311 10.01 16.85 12.87
C PRO A 311 11.46 16.36 13.00
N GLU A 312 12.30 17.08 13.75
CA GLU A 312 13.69 16.72 13.98
C GLU A 312 13.82 15.41 14.75
N ALA A 313 13.03 15.25 15.82
CA ALA A 313 13.01 14.02 16.60
C ALA A 313 12.45 12.85 15.76
N ASN A 314 11.44 13.09 14.93
CA ASN A 314 10.92 12.05 14.03
C ASN A 314 12.02 11.56 13.06
N ARG A 315 12.82 12.48 12.50
CA ARG A 315 13.92 12.14 11.59
C ARG A 315 15.01 11.33 12.28
N ARG A 316 15.49 11.80 13.43
CA ARG A 316 16.52 11.11 14.23
C ARG A 316 16.12 9.67 14.58
N ASN A 317 14.84 9.47 14.86
CA ASN A 317 14.29 8.17 15.26
C ASN A 317 13.91 7.27 14.08
N GLY A 318 14.27 7.63 12.84
CA GLY A 318 13.98 6.82 11.65
C GLY A 318 12.49 6.74 11.29
N LYS A 319 11.68 7.70 11.75
CA LYS A 319 10.23 7.74 11.46
C LYS A 319 9.89 8.45 10.16
N CYS A 320 10.85 9.15 9.56
CA CYS A 320 10.67 9.82 8.27
C CYS A 320 11.02 8.87 7.13
N PRO A 321 10.12 8.68 6.15
CA PRO A 321 10.45 8.02 4.89
C PRO A 321 11.70 8.64 4.25
N LEU A 322 12.57 7.79 3.71
CA LEU A 322 13.73 8.20 2.93
C LEU A 322 13.28 8.66 1.55
N THR A 323 13.87 9.74 1.06
CA THR A 323 13.59 10.18 -0.32
C THR A 323 14.31 9.30 -1.33
N PRO A 324 13.84 9.26 -2.59
CA PRO A 324 14.54 8.56 -3.66
C PRO A 324 16.02 8.95 -3.75
N LEU A 325 16.34 10.23 -3.51
CA LEU A 325 17.71 10.74 -3.50
C LEU A 325 18.56 10.14 -2.37
N GLU A 326 17.99 9.96 -1.18
CA GLU A 326 18.68 9.38 -0.04
C GLU A 326 18.94 7.89 -0.22
N VAL A 327 17.98 7.18 -0.81
CA VAL A 327 18.12 5.76 -1.11
C VAL A 327 19.16 5.53 -2.21
N GLY A 328 19.19 6.40 -3.22
CA GLY A 328 20.19 6.36 -4.28
C GLY A 328 21.64 6.45 -3.77
N LYS A 329 21.87 6.97 -2.55
CA LYS A 329 23.20 7.00 -1.92
C LYS A 329 23.63 5.65 -1.33
N PHE A 330 22.67 4.85 -0.88
CA PHE A 330 22.95 3.51 -0.35
C PHE A 330 23.08 2.48 -1.47
N ALA A 331 22.41 2.72 -2.60
CA ALA A 331 22.58 1.92 -3.80
C ALA A 331 23.95 2.23 -4.44
N PRO A 332 24.78 1.22 -4.75
CA PRO A 332 26.00 1.45 -5.53
C PRO A 332 25.69 2.24 -6.81
N ALA A 333 26.63 3.10 -7.22
CA ALA A 333 26.54 4.13 -8.27
C ALA A 333 25.81 3.76 -9.58
N ALA A 334 25.56 2.48 -9.85
CA ALA A 334 24.73 1.99 -10.96
C ALA A 334 23.33 2.65 -11.03
N MET A 335 22.73 3.05 -9.89
CA MET A 335 21.40 3.66 -9.89
C MET A 335 21.40 5.17 -10.20
N LEU A 336 22.50 5.87 -9.91
CA LEU A 336 22.60 7.33 -10.02
C LEU A 336 22.87 7.82 -11.44
N LEU A 337 23.55 7.03 -12.28
CA LEU A 337 23.84 7.45 -13.66
C LEU A 337 22.57 7.62 -14.51
N SER A 338 21.51 6.83 -14.24
CA SER A 338 20.24 6.98 -14.96
C SER A 338 19.49 8.28 -14.64
N TRP A 339 19.80 8.95 -13.53
CA TRP A 339 19.12 10.19 -13.12
C TRP A 339 19.53 11.40 -13.98
N ASN A 340 20.79 11.48 -14.41
CA ASN A 340 21.27 12.61 -15.20
C ASN A 340 20.79 12.57 -16.64
N ASP A 341 20.66 11.38 -17.25
CA ASP A 341 20.21 11.27 -18.63
C ASP A 341 18.68 11.43 -18.78
N ALA A 342 17.91 11.20 -17.70
CA ALA A 342 16.45 11.31 -17.73
C ALA A 342 15.92 12.74 -17.49
N ALA A 343 16.71 13.63 -16.87
CA ALA A 343 16.29 14.99 -16.55
C ALA A 343 16.17 15.93 -17.78
N GLY A 344 16.52 15.45 -18.98
CA GLY A 344 16.46 16.23 -20.23
C GLY A 344 15.06 16.45 -20.81
N HIS A 345 13.99 15.81 -20.29
CA HIS A 345 12.64 15.99 -20.82
C HIS A 345 11.67 16.42 -19.71
N GLY A 346 11.49 17.74 -19.63
CA GLY A 346 10.45 18.35 -18.81
C GLY A 346 9.06 17.87 -19.24
N ILE A 347 8.11 18.02 -18.32
CA ILE A 347 6.67 17.72 -18.44
C ILE A 347 6.29 16.30 -17.99
N TRP A 348 6.42 15.93 -16.70
CA TRP A 348 5.56 14.92 -16.02
C TRP A 348 5.67 15.05 -14.48
N GLN A 349 5.15 16.13 -13.89
CA GLN A 349 5.33 16.41 -12.45
C GLN A 349 4.15 16.02 -11.52
N TYR A 350 3.13 15.30 -11.99
CA TYR A 350 1.91 15.08 -11.17
C TYR A 350 1.45 13.63 -10.91
N TYR A 351 2.16 12.58 -11.34
CA TYR A 351 1.71 11.19 -11.12
C TYR A 351 2.75 10.22 -10.53
N LEU A 352 3.74 10.71 -9.78
CA LEU A 352 4.94 9.94 -9.45
C LEU A 352 5.18 9.40 -8.01
N PRO A 353 4.20 9.01 -7.16
CA PRO A 353 4.56 8.31 -5.92
C PRO A 353 4.67 6.78 -6.00
N LEU A 354 4.31 6.10 -7.10
CA LEU A 354 4.09 4.63 -7.03
C LEU A 354 5.26 3.71 -7.40
N CYS A 355 6.32 4.19 -8.03
CA CYS A 355 7.51 3.38 -8.24
C CYS A 355 8.73 4.28 -8.12
N CYS A 356 9.74 3.83 -7.39
CA CYS A 356 11.09 4.28 -7.68
C CYS A 356 11.30 4.12 -9.19
N LEU A 357 11.48 5.29 -9.81
CA LEU A 357 11.41 5.63 -11.22
C LEU A 357 11.64 4.49 -12.23
N TRP A 358 10.65 4.35 -13.13
CA TRP A 358 10.75 4.20 -14.60
C TRP A 358 11.66 3.14 -15.23
#